data_AF-A0A4C1Z270-F1
#
_entry.id   AF-A0A4C1Z270-F1
#
_cell.length_a   1.000
_cell.length_b   1.000
_cell.length_c   1.000
_cell.angle_alpha   90.00
_cell.angle_beta   90.00
_cell.angle_gamma   90.00
#
_symmetry.space_group_name_H-M   'P 1'
#
loop_
_entity.id
_entity.type
_entity.pdbx_description
1 polymer ?
#
loop_
_entity_poly.entity_id
_entity_poly.type
_entity_poly.pdbx_seq_one_letter_code
_entity_poly.pdbx_strand_id
1 'polypeptide(L)'
;MEMVVLQRAIRRVRNGKDGLINIFSNSRSSLKIRVHGEISKNDRADELARRVDFTKKTAADYDKFPLSHAKKVIRAASLEERQQRYTEGSTVKITKCFFPREEKAYSVLQQIGMTSLMAQFLTGDGEFAQYLFRFRLQD
;
A
#
# COMPACT_ATOMS: atom_id res chain seq x y z
N MET A 1 11.16 -11.53 35.68
CA MET A 1 9.69 -11.35 35.57
C MET A 1 9.31 -10.45 34.37
N GLU A 2 9.99 -9.33 34.14
CA GLU A 2 9.72 -8.33 33.07
C GLU A 2 9.78 -8.87 31.61
N MET A 3 10.78 -9.70 31.27
CA MET A 3 10.99 -10.19 29.89
C MET A 3 9.86 -11.07 29.34
N VAL A 4 9.14 -11.77 30.23
CA VAL A 4 8.04 -12.67 29.85
C VAL A 4 6.81 -11.86 29.44
N VAL A 5 6.62 -10.66 30.00
CA VAL A 5 5.52 -9.76 29.67
C VAL A 5 5.72 -9.17 28.28
N LEU A 6 6.95 -8.76 27.96
CA LEU A 6 7.30 -8.20 26.65
C LEU A 6 7.17 -9.24 25.52
N GLN A 7 7.62 -10.48 25.74
CA GLN A 7 7.40 -11.56 24.77
C GLN A 7 5.92 -11.88 24.56
N ARG A 8 5.10 -11.83 25.62
CA ARG A 8 3.64 -12.05 25.52
C ARG A 8 2.93 -10.90 24.79
N ALA A 9 3.42 -9.67 24.91
CA ALA A 9 2.91 -8.51 24.17
C ALA A 9 3.28 -8.59 22.68
N ILE A 10 4.53 -8.94 22.35
CA ILE A 10 4.99 -9.12 20.96
C ILE A 10 4.24 -10.26 20.26
N ARG A 11 4.00 -11.38 20.97
CA ARG A 11 3.20 -12.50 20.45
C ARG A 11 1.75 -12.12 20.15
N ARG A 12 1.14 -11.22 20.93
CA ARG A 12 -0.21 -10.68 20.65
C ARG A 12 -0.25 -9.76 19.43
N VAL A 13 0.77 -8.93 19.24
CA VAL A 13 0.90 -8.05 18.06
C VAL A 13 1.19 -8.84 16.78
N ARG A 14 1.97 -9.93 16.88
CA ARG A 14 2.27 -10.81 15.73
C ARG A 14 1.03 -11.56 15.24
N ASN A 15 0.25 -12.14 16.15
CA ASN A 15 -1.00 -12.85 15.80
C ASN A 15 -2.09 -11.91 15.22
N GLY A 16 -2.00 -10.59 15.44
CA GLY A 16 -2.87 -9.60 14.79
C GLY A 16 -2.41 -9.18 13.38
N LYS A 17 -1.12 -9.35 13.05
CA LYS A 17 -0.55 -9.05 11.73
C LYS A 17 -0.76 -10.20 10.74
N ASP A 18 -0.77 -11.44 11.21
CA ASP A 18 -1.05 -12.61 10.37
C ASP A 18 -2.50 -12.62 9.84
N GLY A 19 -3.42 -11.89 10.50
CA GLY A 19 -4.77 -11.62 10.00
C GLY A 19 -4.86 -10.49 8.95
N LEU A 20 -3.85 -9.62 8.86
CA LEU A 20 -3.86 -8.45 7.97
C LEU A 20 -3.26 -8.73 6.59
N ILE A 21 -2.44 -9.79 6.47
CA ILE A 21 -1.82 -10.19 5.19
C ILE A 21 -2.84 -10.84 4.23
N ASN A 22 -4.07 -11.15 4.67
CA ASN A 22 -5.08 -11.80 3.83
C ASN A 22 -6.01 -10.86 3.05
N ILE A 23 -5.81 -9.54 3.09
CA ILE A 23 -6.69 -8.61 2.36
C ILE A 23 -6.19 -8.38 0.93
N PHE A 24 -4.87 -8.40 0.67
CA PHE A 24 -4.34 -8.05 -0.66
C PHE A 24 -4.04 -9.24 -1.58
N SER A 25 -3.81 -10.44 -1.03
CA SER A 25 -3.64 -11.67 -1.83
C SER A 25 -4.95 -12.19 -2.44
N ASN A 26 -6.10 -11.68 -2.02
CA ASN A 26 -7.41 -12.06 -2.57
C ASN A 26 -7.82 -11.24 -3.81
N SER A 27 -7.03 -10.25 -4.23
CA SER A 27 -7.35 -9.37 -5.37
C SER A 27 -7.35 -10.07 -6.75
N ARG A 28 -7.11 -11.38 -6.80
CA ARG A 28 -7.31 -12.23 -7.99
C ARG A 28 -8.23 -13.45 -7.76
N SER A 29 -8.78 -13.65 -6.56
CA SER A 29 -9.61 -14.82 -6.22
C SER A 29 -10.93 -14.51 -5.50
N SER A 30 -11.20 -13.26 -5.10
CA SER A 30 -12.36 -12.95 -4.24
C SER A 30 -13.73 -12.81 -4.95
N LEU A 31 -13.86 -13.13 -6.24
CA LEU A 31 -15.18 -13.30 -6.87
C LEU A 31 -15.62 -14.76 -6.91
N LYS A 32 -15.60 -15.43 -5.75
CA LYS A 32 -16.40 -16.64 -5.55
C LYS A 32 -16.97 -16.63 -4.15
N ILE A 33 -18.15 -16.02 -4.03
CA ILE A 33 -19.01 -16.17 -2.85
C ILE A 33 -19.36 -17.66 -2.77
N ARG A 34 -18.72 -18.38 -1.87
CA ARG A 34 -19.08 -19.77 -1.57
C ARG A 34 -20.26 -19.74 -0.59
N VAL A 35 -21.46 -19.53 -1.11
CA VAL A 35 -22.68 -19.90 -0.38
C VAL A 35 -22.71 -21.43 -0.38
N HIS A 36 -22.31 -22.03 0.73
CA HIS A 36 -22.55 -23.45 0.94
C HIS A 36 -24.04 -23.61 1.25
N GLY A 37 -24.80 -23.94 0.20
CA GLY A 37 -26.22 -24.23 0.28
C GLY A 37 -26.71 -24.48 -1.14
N GLU A 38 -27.01 -25.73 -1.46
CA GLU A 38 -27.60 -26.13 -2.74
C GLU A 38 -28.84 -25.27 -3.04
N ILE A 39 -28.76 -24.38 -4.04
CA ILE A 39 -29.94 -23.75 -4.63
C ILE A 39 -29.81 -23.87 -6.16
N SER A 40 -30.07 -25.09 -6.65
CA SER A 40 -30.19 -25.48 -8.08
C SER A 40 -31.28 -24.71 -8.86
N LYS A 41 -31.90 -23.68 -8.27
CA LYS A 41 -33.06 -22.96 -8.84
C LYS A 41 -32.73 -21.66 -9.58
N ASN A 42 -31.50 -21.14 -9.51
CA ASN A 42 -31.12 -19.91 -10.20
C ASN A 42 -30.43 -20.13 -11.56
N ASP A 43 -30.01 -21.36 -11.87
CA ASP A 43 -29.21 -21.66 -13.07
C ASP A 43 -29.91 -21.25 -14.35
N ARG A 44 -31.24 -21.43 -14.42
CA ARG A 44 -32.04 -21.07 -15.60
C ARG A 44 -32.23 -19.55 -15.74
N ALA A 45 -32.27 -18.82 -14.63
CA ALA A 45 -32.35 -17.36 -14.65
C ALA A 45 -31.00 -16.73 -15.00
N ASP A 46 -29.90 -17.29 -14.50
CA ASP A 46 -28.53 -16.89 -14.85
C ASP A 46 -28.21 -17.19 -16.32
N GLU A 47 -28.67 -18.35 -16.84
CA GLU A 47 -28.57 -18.69 -18.26
C GLU A 47 -29.40 -17.76 -19.15
N LEU A 48 -30.64 -17.42 -18.73
CA LEU A 48 -31.48 -16.46 -19.44
C LEU A 48 -30.86 -15.05 -19.42
N ALA A 49 -30.31 -14.61 -18.30
CA ALA A 49 -29.59 -13.33 -18.21
C ALA A 49 -28.38 -13.31 -19.17
N ARG A 50 -27.59 -14.39 -19.18
CA ARG A 50 -26.46 -14.54 -20.10
C ARG A 50 -26.86 -14.53 -21.57
N ARG A 51 -28.00 -15.13 -21.92
CA ARG A 51 -28.56 -15.12 -23.28
C ARG A 51 -29.12 -13.74 -23.66
N VAL A 52 -29.71 -13.00 -22.72
CA VAL A 52 -30.16 -11.60 -22.94
C VAL A 52 -28.95 -10.68 -23.18
N ASP A 53 -27.88 -10.83 -22.41
CA ASP A 53 -26.63 -10.09 -22.62
C ASP A 53 -25.98 -10.40 -23.99
N PHE A 54 -26.07 -11.64 -24.48
CA PHE A 54 -25.55 -12.02 -25.80
C PHE A 54 -26.32 -11.41 -26.99
N THR A 55 -27.59 -11.04 -26.80
CA THR A 55 -28.44 -10.44 -27.85
C THR A 55 -28.37 -8.91 -27.87
N LYS A 56 -28.03 -8.28 -26.73
CA LYS A 56 -27.70 -6.86 -26.63
C LYS A 56 -26.18 -6.66 -26.79
N LYS A 57 -25.65 -6.90 -28.00
CA LYS A 57 -24.29 -6.47 -28.38
C LYS A 57 -24.18 -4.95 -28.52
N THR A 58 -24.69 -4.21 -27.53
CA THR A 58 -24.33 -2.81 -27.37
C THR A 58 -22.97 -2.82 -26.70
N ALA A 59 -21.93 -2.38 -27.43
CA ALA A 59 -20.60 -2.22 -26.86
C ALA A 59 -20.75 -1.43 -25.56
N ALA A 60 -20.32 -2.03 -24.44
CA ALA A 60 -20.44 -1.40 -23.14
C ALA A 60 -19.73 -0.05 -23.21
N ASP A 61 -20.37 1.00 -22.68
CA ASP A 61 -19.90 2.39 -22.82
C ASP A 61 -18.47 2.59 -22.25
N TYR A 62 -18.02 1.65 -21.41
CA TYR A 62 -16.67 1.53 -20.88
C TYR A 62 -15.57 1.36 -21.95
N ASP A 63 -15.87 0.86 -23.14
CA ASP A 63 -14.89 0.70 -24.23
C ASP A 63 -14.48 2.05 -24.84
N LYS A 64 -15.31 3.09 -24.64
CA LYS A 64 -15.06 4.45 -25.13
C LYS A 64 -14.03 5.20 -24.28
N PHE A 65 -13.84 4.80 -23.01
CA PHE A 65 -12.85 5.44 -22.15
C PHE A 65 -11.57 4.59 -22.08
N PRO A 66 -10.44 5.08 -22.59
CA PRO A 66 -9.22 4.30 -22.59
C PRO A 66 -8.78 3.99 -21.15
N LEU A 67 -8.84 2.72 -20.75
CA LEU A 67 -8.39 2.25 -19.44
C LEU A 67 -6.95 2.68 -19.14
N SER A 68 -6.10 2.76 -20.17
CA SER A 68 -4.72 3.23 -20.05
C SER A 68 -4.64 4.70 -19.62
N HIS A 69 -5.54 5.55 -20.10
CA HIS A 69 -5.63 6.95 -19.72
C HIS A 69 -6.09 7.09 -18.27
N ALA A 70 -7.15 6.38 -17.88
CA ALA A 70 -7.64 6.32 -16.50
C ALA A 70 -6.51 5.97 -15.51
N LYS A 71 -5.77 4.89 -15.82
CA LYS A 71 -4.67 4.41 -14.99
C LYS A 71 -3.53 5.42 -14.89
N LYS A 72 -3.21 6.12 -15.98
CA LYS A 72 -2.19 7.19 -15.96
C LYS A 72 -2.59 8.34 -15.06
N VAL A 73 -3.84 8.81 -15.17
CA VAL A 73 -4.36 9.91 -14.35
C VAL A 73 -4.35 9.54 -12.87
N ILE A 74 -4.86 8.34 -12.52
CA ILE A 74 -4.83 7.86 -11.13
C ILE A 74 -3.40 7.74 -10.62
N ARG A 75 -2.49 7.15 -11.42
CA ARG A 75 -1.08 7.01 -11.03
C ARG A 75 -0.42 8.36 -10.79
N ALA A 76 -0.68 9.35 -11.65
CA ALA A 76 -0.12 10.69 -11.53
C ALA A 76 -0.63 11.38 -10.25
N ALA A 77 -1.94 11.36 -10.01
CA ALA A 77 -2.53 11.95 -8.80
C ALA A 77 -2.02 11.27 -7.52
N SER A 78 -1.94 9.94 -7.50
CA SER A 78 -1.38 9.21 -6.36
C SER A 78 0.11 9.50 -6.13
N LEU A 79 0.88 9.79 -7.20
CA LEU A 79 2.28 10.17 -7.07
C LEU A 79 2.43 11.57 -6.47
N GLU A 80 1.60 12.50 -6.92
CA GLU A 80 1.58 13.88 -6.46
C GLU A 80 1.21 13.95 -4.97
N GLU A 81 0.16 13.24 -4.55
CA GLU A 81 -0.25 13.17 -3.15
C GLU A 81 0.84 12.55 -2.24
N ARG A 82 1.56 11.55 -2.75
CA ARG A 82 2.70 10.93 -2.06
C ARG A 82 3.83 11.93 -1.88
N GLN A 83 4.22 12.60 -2.95
CA GLN A 83 5.25 13.64 -2.91
C GLN A 83 4.84 14.83 -2.03
N GLN A 84 3.58 15.23 -2.04
CA GLN A 84 3.07 16.33 -1.22
C GLN A 84 3.18 16.01 0.27
N ARG A 85 2.72 14.82 0.70
CA ARG A 85 2.92 14.34 2.08
C ARG A 85 4.40 14.25 2.44
N TYR A 86 5.21 13.80 1.49
CA TYR A 86 6.65 13.74 1.67
C TYR A 86 7.25 15.14 1.85
N THR A 87 6.76 16.19 1.16
CA THR A 87 7.24 17.56 1.35
C THR A 87 6.72 18.23 2.63
N GLU A 88 5.49 17.96 3.02
CA GLU A 88 4.84 18.61 4.17
C GLU A 88 5.17 17.97 5.52
N GLY A 89 5.48 16.66 5.55
CA GLY A 89 5.68 15.94 6.82
C GLY A 89 6.97 16.34 7.56
N SER A 90 6.88 16.82 8.80
CA SER A 90 8.05 17.24 9.59
C SER A 90 8.98 16.09 10.01
N THR A 91 8.49 14.85 10.04
CA THR A 91 9.22 13.64 10.50
C THR A 91 10.41 13.28 9.63
N VAL A 92 10.38 13.61 8.34
CA VAL A 92 11.38 13.11 7.37
C VAL A 92 12.39 14.19 6.96
N LYS A 93 12.51 15.28 7.73
CA LYS A 93 13.35 16.46 7.41
C LYS A 93 14.75 16.05 6.91
N ILE A 94 15.43 15.15 7.63
CA ILE A 94 16.79 14.72 7.28
C ILE A 94 16.82 13.92 5.97
N THR A 95 15.89 12.98 5.77
CA THR A 95 15.83 12.22 4.52
C THR A 95 15.58 13.14 3.31
N LYS A 96 14.75 14.19 3.47
CA LYS A 96 14.45 15.15 2.39
C LYS A 96 15.67 15.96 1.95
N CYS A 97 16.60 16.26 2.85
CA CYS A 97 17.83 16.98 2.54
C CYS A 97 18.69 16.23 1.52
N PHE A 98 18.71 14.89 1.59
CA PHE A 98 19.45 14.04 0.65
C PHE A 98 18.61 13.64 -0.57
N PHE A 99 17.30 13.45 -0.37
CA PHE A 99 16.38 13.00 -1.42
C PHE A 99 15.13 13.89 -1.47
N PRO A 100 15.14 14.98 -2.26
CA PRO A 100 13.97 15.85 -2.38
C PRO A 100 12.75 15.16 -3.03
N ARG A 101 12.98 14.08 -3.79
CA ARG A 101 11.92 13.29 -4.44
C ARG A 101 11.77 11.93 -3.78
N GLU A 102 10.54 11.56 -3.43
CA GLU A 102 10.22 10.28 -2.75
C GLU A 102 10.63 9.07 -3.59
N GLU A 103 10.35 9.08 -4.89
CA GLU A 103 10.62 7.94 -5.77
C GLU A 103 12.10 7.53 -5.75
N LYS A 104 13.00 8.52 -5.84
CA LYS A 104 14.45 8.30 -5.84
C LYS A 104 14.95 7.87 -4.46
N ALA A 105 14.40 8.46 -3.39
CA ALA A 105 14.69 8.05 -2.03
C ALA A 105 14.41 6.55 -1.88
N TYR A 106 13.20 6.11 -2.22
CA TYR A 106 12.78 4.73 -2.05
C TYR A 106 13.64 3.75 -2.87
N SER A 107 13.93 4.06 -4.14
CA SER A 107 14.75 3.18 -4.98
C SER A 107 16.17 3.00 -4.46
N VAL A 108 16.83 4.09 -4.01
CA VAL A 108 18.20 4.03 -3.51
C VAL A 108 18.23 3.29 -2.17
N LEU A 109 17.32 3.64 -1.26
CA LEU A 109 17.22 3.05 0.07
C LEU A 109 16.90 1.53 0.00
N GLN A 110 16.14 1.10 -1.01
CA GLN A 110 15.86 -0.32 -1.25
C GLN A 110 17.09 -1.08 -1.78
N GLN A 111 17.95 -0.43 -2.57
CA GLN A 111 19.15 -1.06 -3.14
C GLN A 111 20.30 -1.21 -2.14
N ILE A 112 20.51 -0.24 -1.26
CA ILE A 112 21.65 -0.23 -0.33
C ILE A 112 21.46 -1.14 0.89
N GLY A 113 20.26 -1.68 1.11
CA GLY A 113 19.92 -2.47 2.29
C GLY A 113 19.80 -1.59 3.53
N MET A 114 18.57 -1.24 3.91
CA MET A 114 18.33 -0.35 5.05
C MET A 114 18.74 -0.99 6.38
N THR A 115 19.75 -0.41 7.04
CA THR A 115 20.14 -0.78 8.41
C THR A 115 19.44 0.12 9.43
N SER A 116 19.32 -0.36 10.68
CA SER A 116 18.71 0.44 11.76
C SER A 116 19.43 1.77 12.00
N LEU A 117 20.76 1.79 11.81
CA LEU A 117 21.58 2.98 11.99
C LEU A 117 21.29 4.03 10.91
N MET A 118 21.18 3.59 9.65
CA MET A 118 20.80 4.45 8.53
C MET A 118 19.39 5.01 8.71
N ALA A 119 18.45 4.19 9.19
CA ALA A 119 17.09 4.64 9.47
C ALA A 119 17.06 5.71 10.58
N GLN A 120 17.80 5.52 11.67
CA GLN A 120 17.92 6.52 12.75
C GLN A 120 18.55 7.82 12.26
N PHE A 121 19.67 7.73 11.52
CA PHE A 121 20.31 8.88 10.90
C PHE A 121 19.37 9.66 9.96
N LEU A 122 18.67 8.95 9.06
CA LEU A 122 17.77 9.56 8.08
C LEU A 122 16.46 10.09 8.68
N THR A 123 16.08 9.61 9.86
CA THR A 123 14.91 10.13 10.60
C THR A 123 15.32 11.25 11.55
N GLY A 124 16.62 11.39 11.85
CA GLY A 124 17.11 12.33 12.87
C GLY A 124 16.86 11.84 14.29
N ASP A 125 16.63 10.54 14.47
CA ASP A 125 16.29 9.96 15.76
C ASP A 125 17.54 9.43 16.48
N GLY A 126 17.48 9.43 17.82
CA GLY A 126 18.51 8.83 18.66
C GLY A 126 19.80 9.65 18.75
N GLU A 127 20.93 8.96 18.84
CA GLU A 127 22.24 9.57 19.14
C GLU A 127 22.76 10.50 18.02
N PHE A 128 22.21 10.41 16.81
CA PHE A 128 22.60 11.27 15.69
C PHE A 128 22.03 12.69 15.78
N ALA A 129 21.02 12.95 16.60
CA ALA A 129 20.41 14.28 16.68
C ALA A 129 21.43 15.38 17.04
N GLN A 130 22.33 15.11 18.00
CA GLN A 130 23.41 16.03 18.37
C GLN A 130 24.43 16.24 17.24
N TYR A 131 24.69 15.20 16.45
CA TYR A 131 25.60 15.30 15.30
C TYR A 131 24.96 16.10 14.16
N LEU A 132 23.68 15.87 13.88
CA LEU A 132 22.91 16.56 12.84
C LEU A 132 22.68 18.04 13.18
N PHE A 133 22.54 18.39 14.46
CA PHE A 133 22.49 19.78 14.92
C PHE A 133 23.75 20.57 14.55
N ARG A 134 24.94 19.94 14.59
CA ARG A 134 26.20 20.59 14.16
C ARG A 134 26.18 21.01 12.69
N PHE A 135 25.44 20.28 11.85
CA PHE A 135 25.28 20.58 10.43
C PHE A 135 24.03 21.41 10.13
N ARG A 136 23.31 21.89 11.15
CA ARG A 136 22.05 22.65 11.01
C ARG A 136 20.99 21.91 10.19
N LEU A 137 20.99 20.59 10.24
CA LEU A 137 20.00 19.74 9.57
C LEU A 137 18.81 19.41 10.47
N GLN A 138 18.99 19.58 11.79
CA GLN A 138 17.99 19.32 12.81
C GLN A 138 18.01 20.45 13.83
N ASP A 139 16.82 20.84 14.30
CA ASP A 139 16.60 21.87 15.32
C ASP A 139 16.66 21.28 16.72
#